data_AF-A0A7V3WMA6-F1
#
_entry.id   AF-A0A7V3WMA6-F1
#
_cell.length_a   1.000
_cell.length_b   1.000
_cell.length_c   1.000
_cell.angle_alpha   90.00
_cell.angle_beta   90.00
_cell.angle_gamma   90.00
#
_symmetry.space_group_name_H-M   'P 1'
#
loop_
_entity.id
_entity.type
_entity.pdbx_description
1 polymer ?
#
loop_
_entity_poly.entity_id
_entity_poly.type
_entity_poly.pdbx_seq_one_letter_code
_entity_poly.pdbx_strand_id
1 'polypeptide(L)'
;MKTKALLAATTALLFTTMTYSQSQIWATRMNQSGYDDKLNAIAIDNSGNVYVTGYVTTQTSPEVHQDIVIIKYNSAGTQQWKQVFDGFNGTDTNEYDAGNAIAISYESGTPYVYVTGTCYNNDNSSWPEPRHDMVLIKYRASDGAFQWDRYEGMTGQLEQYGGDAGYSIAIHDATDDIYITGTRGQGSSTSITDGALWKFDKNGNEHASSPITWNHANNLNDGGTDVVIDAFT
;
A
#
# COMPACT_ATOMS: atom_id res chain seq x y z
N MET A 1 -32.45 11.92 -76.57
CA MET A 1 -31.74 12.97 -75.81
C MET A 1 -32.30 12.99 -74.39
N LYS A 2 -31.56 12.48 -73.40
CA LYS A 2 -31.97 12.49 -71.98
C LYS A 2 -31.08 13.46 -71.22
N THR A 3 -31.70 14.47 -70.63
CA THR A 3 -31.10 15.56 -69.85
C THR A 3 -30.55 15.01 -68.53
N LYS A 4 -29.28 15.30 -68.22
CA LYS A 4 -28.66 15.02 -66.91
C LYS A 4 -29.13 16.05 -65.89
N ALA A 5 -29.75 15.61 -64.80
CA ALA A 5 -29.90 16.40 -63.59
C ALA A 5 -28.80 15.97 -62.60
N LEU A 6 -27.95 16.92 -62.22
CA LEU A 6 -26.93 16.76 -61.20
C LEU A 6 -27.62 17.02 -59.84
N LEU A 7 -27.79 15.98 -59.01
CA LEU A 7 -28.23 16.15 -57.63
C LEU A 7 -27.01 15.97 -56.73
N ALA A 8 -26.51 17.07 -56.19
CA ALA A 8 -25.47 17.06 -55.18
C ALA A 8 -26.07 16.48 -53.88
N ALA A 9 -25.75 15.22 -53.59
CA ALA A 9 -26.04 14.63 -52.30
C ALA A 9 -25.04 15.21 -51.29
N THR A 10 -25.46 16.22 -50.55
CA THR A 10 -24.78 16.65 -49.32
C THR A 10 -24.88 15.51 -48.30
N THR A 11 -23.84 14.70 -48.20
CA THR A 11 -23.63 13.84 -47.03
C THR A 11 -23.27 14.73 -45.86
N ALA A 12 -24.27 15.06 -45.03
CA ALA A 12 -24.01 15.52 -43.67
C ALA A 12 -23.48 14.31 -42.89
N LEU A 13 -22.16 14.24 -42.73
CA LEU A 13 -21.54 13.32 -41.78
C LEU A 13 -21.97 13.79 -40.38
N LEU A 14 -22.94 13.10 -39.78
CA LEU A 14 -23.20 13.23 -38.34
C LEU A 14 -22.00 12.64 -37.61
N PHE A 15 -21.01 13.47 -37.29
CA PHE A 15 -20.11 13.19 -36.19
C PHE A 15 -20.92 13.34 -34.90
N THR A 16 -21.57 12.27 -34.46
CA THR A 16 -21.98 12.16 -33.06
C THR A 16 -20.71 12.03 -32.25
N THR A 17 -20.17 13.17 -31.81
CA THR A 17 -19.19 13.19 -30.74
C THR A 17 -19.88 12.65 -29.49
N MET A 18 -19.65 11.38 -29.16
CA MET A 18 -19.90 10.89 -27.81
C MET A 18 -18.89 11.59 -26.89
N THR A 19 -19.23 12.78 -26.42
CA THR A 19 -18.60 13.39 -25.26
C THR A 19 -18.99 12.53 -24.05
N TYR A 20 -18.17 11.55 -23.72
CA TYR A 20 -18.17 10.97 -22.39
C TYR A 20 -17.59 12.02 -21.45
N SER A 21 -18.44 12.82 -20.79
CA SER A 21 -17.98 13.47 -19.58
C SER A 21 -17.86 12.38 -18.50
N GLN A 22 -16.69 12.25 -17.90
CA GLN A 22 -16.59 11.49 -16.66
C GLN A 22 -17.35 12.28 -15.59
N SER A 23 -18.58 11.86 -15.30
CA SER A 23 -19.32 12.35 -14.14
C SER A 23 -18.82 11.59 -12.91
N GLN A 24 -18.38 12.32 -11.89
CA GLN A 24 -18.08 11.73 -10.59
C GLN A 24 -19.35 11.05 -10.04
N ILE A 25 -19.28 9.74 -9.77
CA ILE A 25 -20.40 8.97 -9.20
C ILE A 25 -20.49 9.23 -7.70
N TRP A 26 -19.37 9.11 -6.99
CA TRP A 26 -19.23 9.48 -5.58
C TRP A 26 -17.81 9.96 -5.29
N ALA A 27 -17.66 10.73 -4.21
CA ALA A 27 -16.37 11.02 -3.59
C ALA A 27 -16.56 11.00 -2.08
N THR A 28 -15.59 10.39 -1.39
CA THR A 28 -15.48 10.42 0.07
C THR A 28 -14.20 11.16 0.44
N ARG A 29 -14.18 11.76 1.63
CA ARG A 29 -12.99 12.42 2.18
C ARG A 29 -12.83 11.95 3.61
N MET A 30 -11.60 11.61 3.99
CA MET A 30 -11.25 11.53 5.39
C MET A 30 -11.22 12.96 5.94
N ASN A 31 -12.03 13.21 6.96
CA ASN A 31 -12.11 14.51 7.61
C ASN A 31 -11.72 14.31 9.08
N GLN A 32 -10.43 14.15 9.36
CA GLN A 32 -9.92 14.40 10.70
C GLN A 32 -9.31 15.80 10.77
N SER A 33 -9.35 16.37 11.98
CA SER A 33 -9.20 17.79 12.24
C SER A 33 -7.78 18.29 11.97
N GLY A 34 -7.63 19.23 11.03
CA GLY A 34 -6.51 20.17 10.99
C GLY A 34 -5.13 19.63 10.61
N TYR A 35 -4.99 18.33 10.37
CA TYR A 35 -3.73 17.67 10.02
C TYR A 35 -3.78 17.01 8.64
N ASP A 36 -2.61 16.73 8.07
CA ASP A 36 -2.49 16.05 6.78
C ASP A 36 -2.84 14.57 6.92
N ASP A 37 -3.86 14.12 6.21
CA ASP A 37 -4.15 12.71 6.01
C ASP A 37 -3.88 12.34 4.54
N LYS A 38 -3.35 11.13 4.28
CA LYS A 38 -3.14 10.66 2.90
C LYS A 38 -3.63 9.24 2.73
N LEU A 39 -4.16 8.97 1.53
CA LEU A 39 -4.41 7.62 1.03
C LEU A 39 -3.40 7.36 -0.08
N ASN A 40 -2.49 6.41 0.15
CA ASN A 40 -1.37 6.12 -0.73
C ASN A 40 -1.74 5.05 -1.77
N ALA A 41 -2.62 4.10 -1.41
CA ALA A 41 -2.96 2.98 -2.28
C ALA A 41 -4.43 2.57 -2.20
N ILE A 42 -4.88 1.88 -3.24
CA ILE A 42 -6.26 1.42 -3.43
C ILE A 42 -6.27 0.02 -4.06
N ALA A 43 -7.21 -0.83 -3.62
CA ALA A 43 -7.54 -2.10 -4.25
C ALA A 43 -9.07 -2.23 -4.40
N ILE A 44 -9.52 -2.97 -5.40
CA ILE A 44 -10.95 -3.18 -5.68
C ILE A 44 -11.21 -4.69 -5.76
N ASP A 45 -12.20 -5.17 -5.03
CA ASP A 45 -12.58 -6.58 -5.05
C ASP A 45 -13.55 -6.92 -6.20
N ASN A 46 -13.79 -8.21 -6.44
CA ASN A 46 -14.68 -8.67 -7.51
C ASN A 46 -16.16 -8.25 -7.34
N SER A 47 -16.54 -7.76 -6.15
CA SER A 47 -17.88 -7.21 -5.86
C SER A 47 -17.93 -5.68 -6.01
N GLY A 48 -16.83 -5.05 -6.40
CA GLY A 48 -16.69 -3.61 -6.52
C GLY A 48 -16.57 -2.89 -5.17
N ASN A 49 -16.27 -3.60 -4.08
CA ASN A 49 -15.86 -2.95 -2.84
C ASN A 49 -14.46 -2.36 -3.03
N VAL A 50 -14.25 -1.18 -2.47
CA VAL A 50 -13.01 -0.42 -2.58
C VAL A 50 -12.30 -0.43 -1.23
N TYR A 51 -11.02 -0.73 -1.24
CA TYR A 51 -10.16 -0.76 -0.08
C TYR A 51 -9.06 0.27 -0.29
N VAL A 52 -8.83 1.13 0.70
CA VAL A 52 -7.79 2.15 0.64
C VAL A 52 -6.90 2.06 1.86
N THR A 53 -5.63 2.39 1.68
CA THR A 53 -4.68 2.54 2.78
C THR A 53 -3.81 3.79 2.63
N GLY A 54 -3.18 4.19 3.72
CA GLY A 54 -2.35 5.37 3.83
C GLY A 54 -2.08 5.64 5.29
N TYR A 55 -2.12 6.90 5.69
CA TYR A 55 -1.98 7.30 7.08
C TYR A 55 -3.02 8.35 7.50
N VAL A 56 -3.35 8.35 8.78
CA VAL A 56 -4.08 9.42 9.45
C VAL A 56 -3.18 10.05 10.49
N THR A 57 -3.25 11.37 10.62
CA THR A 57 -2.46 12.08 11.63
C THR A 57 -3.28 12.30 12.89
N THR A 58 -2.83 11.75 14.01
CA THR A 58 -3.39 12.03 15.33
C THR A 58 -2.46 12.94 16.12
N GLN A 59 -3.04 13.82 16.95
CA GLN A 59 -2.25 14.65 17.87
C GLN A 59 -2.64 14.30 19.30
N THR A 60 -1.67 13.79 20.05
CA THR A 60 -1.73 13.76 21.51
C THR A 60 -0.63 14.68 22.01
N SER A 61 -1.01 15.92 22.36
CA SER A 61 -0.05 16.95 22.80
C SER A 61 0.93 16.40 23.85
N PRO A 62 2.26 16.50 23.67
CA PRO A 62 2.97 17.41 22.76
C PRO A 62 3.32 16.87 21.36
N GLU A 63 2.85 15.68 20.98
CA GLU A 63 3.35 14.94 19.83
C GLU A 63 2.32 14.80 18.70
N VAL A 64 2.83 14.64 17.48
CA VAL A 64 2.06 14.38 16.27
C VAL A 64 2.47 13.02 15.76
N HIS A 65 1.48 12.14 15.58
CA HIS A 65 1.65 10.74 15.23
C HIS A 65 0.96 10.47 13.90
N GLN A 66 1.55 9.61 13.07
CA GLN A 66 0.88 9.09 11.88
C GLN A 66 0.65 7.60 12.06
N ASP A 67 -0.61 7.20 11.94
CA ASP A 67 -1.04 5.82 12.07
C ASP A 67 -1.50 5.27 10.72
N ILE A 68 -1.20 4.01 10.43
CA ILE A 68 -1.70 3.36 9.22
C ILE A 68 -3.22 3.29 9.27
N VAL A 69 -3.87 3.72 8.19
CA VAL A 69 -5.32 3.57 8.05
C VAL A 69 -5.67 2.57 6.97
N ILE A 70 -6.70 1.77 7.21
CA ILE A 70 -7.30 0.87 6.21
C ILE A 70 -8.80 1.11 6.23
N ILE A 71 -9.39 1.40 5.06
CA ILE A 71 -10.82 1.66 4.96
C ILE A 71 -11.42 0.84 3.83
N LYS A 72 -12.58 0.23 4.10
CA LYS A 72 -13.42 -0.39 3.08
C LYS A 72 -14.64 0.48 2.80
N TYR A 73 -14.91 0.70 1.52
CA TYR A 73 -16.15 1.25 0.99
C TYR A 73 -16.85 0.19 0.15
N ASN A 74 -18.18 0.19 0.12
CA ASN A 74 -18.92 -0.58 -0.89
C ASN A 74 -18.91 0.14 -2.26
N SER A 75 -19.44 -0.52 -3.29
CA SER A 75 -19.50 0.05 -4.65
C SER A 75 -20.29 1.35 -4.78
N ALA A 76 -21.16 1.64 -3.80
CA ALA A 76 -21.91 2.90 -3.70
C ALA A 76 -21.16 4.00 -2.92
N GLY A 77 -19.91 3.76 -2.49
CA GLY A 77 -19.10 4.72 -1.74
C GLY A 77 -19.44 4.82 -0.24
N THR A 78 -20.24 3.89 0.29
CA THR A 78 -20.57 3.84 1.74
C THR A 78 -19.49 3.09 2.50
N GLN A 79 -18.91 3.73 3.52
CA GLN A 79 -17.91 3.10 4.39
C GLN A 79 -18.50 1.88 5.10
N GLN A 80 -17.86 0.74 4.96
CA GLN A 80 -18.25 -0.51 5.60
C GLN A 80 -17.50 -0.70 6.93
N TRP A 81 -16.20 -0.43 6.93
CA TRP A 81 -15.37 -0.45 8.13
C TRP A 81 -14.13 0.43 7.94
N LYS A 82 -13.52 0.81 9.06
CA LYS A 82 -12.25 1.53 9.15
C LYS A 82 -11.42 0.89 10.25
N GLN A 83 -10.14 0.63 9.97
CA GLN A 83 -9.13 0.25 10.94
C GLN A 83 -8.04 1.30 10.96
N VAL A 84 -7.53 1.56 12.17
CA VAL A 84 -6.32 2.35 12.40
C VAL A 84 -5.35 1.39 13.08
N PHE A 85 -4.14 1.32 12.54
CA PHE A 85 -3.07 0.47 13.02
C PHE A 85 -1.92 1.35 13.46
N ASP A 86 -1.62 1.25 14.74
CA ASP A 86 -0.54 1.91 15.46
C ASP A 86 0.49 0.81 15.71
N GLY A 87 1.64 0.89 15.05
CA GLY A 87 2.63 -0.18 14.99
C GLY A 87 3.21 -0.56 16.35
N PHE A 88 3.17 0.35 17.32
CA PHE A 88 3.81 0.16 18.62
C PHE A 88 2.88 0.32 19.82
N ASN A 89 1.56 0.28 19.59
CA ASN A 89 0.53 0.35 20.64
C ASN A 89 0.63 1.61 21.52
N GLY A 90 1.04 2.73 20.93
CA GLY A 90 1.04 4.05 21.57
C GLY A 90 2.06 4.21 22.69
N THR A 91 3.11 3.37 22.73
CA THR A 91 4.24 3.58 23.65
C THR A 91 5.28 4.53 23.11
N ASP A 92 5.18 4.96 21.85
CA ASP A 92 6.29 5.61 21.17
C ASP A 92 5.99 7.09 20.92
N THR A 93 7.07 7.86 20.91
CA THR A 93 7.03 9.30 20.71
C THR A 93 7.36 9.67 19.26
N ASN A 94 6.55 10.53 18.65
CA ASN A 94 6.66 11.05 17.26
C ASN A 94 6.81 9.98 16.14
N GLU A 95 5.79 9.15 15.98
CA GLU A 95 5.75 8.06 15.00
C GLU A 95 5.44 8.52 13.56
N TYR A 96 5.99 7.76 12.59
CA TYR A 96 5.62 7.87 11.18
C TYR A 96 5.24 6.49 10.65
N ASP A 97 3.97 6.10 10.84
CA ASP A 97 3.46 4.87 10.24
C ASP A 97 2.63 5.18 9.00
N ALA A 98 2.96 4.50 7.90
CA ALA A 98 2.30 4.72 6.61
C ALA A 98 2.05 3.40 5.88
N GLY A 99 0.78 3.12 5.59
CA GLY A 99 0.40 2.08 4.64
C GLY A 99 0.75 2.54 3.23
N ASN A 100 1.67 1.84 2.57
CA ASN A 100 2.18 2.24 1.25
C ASN A 100 1.47 1.48 0.13
N ALA A 101 1.12 0.21 0.34
CA ALA A 101 0.43 -0.60 -0.66
C ALA A 101 -0.57 -1.57 -0.02
N ILE A 102 -1.58 -1.96 -0.81
CA ILE A 102 -2.69 -2.82 -0.39
C ILE A 102 -3.04 -3.82 -1.49
N ALA A 103 -3.26 -5.07 -1.10
CA ALA A 103 -3.71 -6.15 -1.98
C ALA A 103 -4.82 -6.98 -1.32
N ILE A 104 -5.57 -7.73 -2.13
CA ILE A 104 -6.68 -8.57 -1.69
C ILE A 104 -6.39 -10.00 -2.15
N SER A 105 -6.52 -10.98 -1.25
CA SER A 105 -6.50 -12.40 -1.61
C SER A 105 -7.82 -13.09 -1.30
N TYR A 106 -8.10 -14.20 -1.97
CA TYR A 106 -9.28 -15.05 -1.76
C TYR A 106 -8.88 -16.45 -1.27
N GLU A 107 -8.31 -16.52 -0.07
CA GLU A 107 -7.88 -17.76 0.55
C GLU A 107 -9.04 -18.75 0.68
N SER A 108 -9.03 -19.79 -0.15
CA SER A 108 -10.13 -20.76 -0.24
C SER A 108 -11.51 -20.10 -0.40
N GLY A 109 -11.57 -18.98 -1.14
CA GLY A 109 -12.79 -18.20 -1.37
C GLY A 109 -13.16 -17.20 -0.27
N THR A 110 -12.40 -17.12 0.82
CA THR A 110 -12.58 -16.11 1.87
C THR A 110 -11.69 -14.89 1.58
N PRO A 111 -12.24 -13.67 1.46
CA PRO A 111 -11.44 -12.51 1.13
C PRO A 111 -10.66 -11.98 2.34
N TYR A 112 -9.38 -11.72 2.14
CA TYR A 112 -8.46 -11.07 3.07
C TYR A 112 -7.79 -9.87 2.43
N VAL A 113 -7.48 -8.87 3.26
CA VAL A 113 -6.79 -7.65 2.86
C VAL A 113 -5.40 -7.69 3.47
N TYR A 114 -4.41 -7.40 2.65
CA TYR A 114 -3.01 -7.30 3.05
C TYR A 114 -2.52 -5.89 2.80
N VAL A 115 -1.85 -5.30 3.79
CA VAL A 115 -1.26 -3.98 3.70
C VAL A 115 0.22 -4.09 4.02
N THR A 116 1.06 -3.44 3.22
CA THR A 116 2.46 -3.24 3.57
C THR A 116 2.79 -1.76 3.65
N GLY A 117 3.83 -1.44 4.41
CA GLY A 117 4.18 -0.06 4.68
C GLY A 117 5.47 0.08 5.47
N THR A 118 5.55 1.22 6.12
CA THR A 118 6.62 1.56 7.06
C THR A 118 5.98 1.78 8.41
N CYS A 119 6.58 1.21 9.46
CA CYS A 119 6.41 1.68 10.82
C CYS A 119 7.71 2.33 11.28
N TYR A 120 7.62 3.51 11.90
CA TYR A 120 8.79 4.28 12.32
C TYR A 120 8.63 4.82 13.72
N ASN A 121 9.58 4.47 14.59
CA ASN A 121 9.73 5.14 15.88
C ASN A 121 11.00 6.02 15.90
N ASN A 122 10.86 7.22 16.45
CA ASN A 122 11.97 8.16 16.58
C ASN A 122 12.43 8.37 18.03
N ASP A 123 11.97 7.48 18.91
CA ASP A 123 12.15 7.58 20.35
C ASP A 123 13.65 7.64 20.70
N ASN A 124 14.17 8.86 20.83
CA ASN A 124 15.55 9.19 21.17
C ASN A 124 15.84 8.96 22.67
N SER A 125 15.02 8.13 23.33
CA SER A 125 15.03 7.90 24.76
C SER A 125 16.09 6.87 25.16
N SER A 126 17.37 7.25 25.12
CA SER A 126 18.49 6.48 25.72
C SER A 126 18.70 5.04 25.23
N TRP A 127 17.87 4.55 24.30
CA TRP A 127 17.98 3.28 23.62
C TRP A 127 18.56 3.51 22.23
N PRO A 128 19.40 2.62 21.71
CA PRO A 128 20.39 3.04 20.73
C PRO A 128 19.93 2.98 19.25
N GLU A 129 18.63 3.04 18.90
CA GLU A 129 18.20 2.86 17.49
C GLU A 129 16.88 3.58 17.14
N PRO A 130 16.81 4.42 16.08
CA PRO A 130 15.54 4.68 15.38
C PRO A 130 15.14 3.46 14.56
N ARG A 131 13.93 2.91 14.75
CA ARG A 131 13.51 1.68 14.06
C ARG A 131 12.55 2.04 12.94
N HIS A 132 13.02 1.95 11.70
CA HIS A 132 12.12 1.81 10.56
C HIS A 132 12.01 0.32 10.27
N ASP A 133 10.83 -0.26 10.49
CA ASP A 133 10.57 -1.64 10.16
C ASP A 133 9.53 -1.69 9.04
N MET A 134 9.75 -2.56 8.06
CA MET A 134 8.72 -2.87 7.08
C MET A 134 7.61 -3.62 7.82
N VAL A 135 6.37 -3.18 7.66
CA VAL A 135 5.21 -3.90 8.21
C VAL A 135 4.43 -4.62 7.11
N LEU A 136 3.90 -5.79 7.43
CA LEU A 136 2.88 -6.52 6.66
C LEU A 136 1.72 -6.88 7.59
N ILE A 137 0.52 -6.41 7.27
CA ILE A 137 -0.68 -6.56 8.10
C ILE A 137 -1.74 -7.32 7.32
N LYS A 138 -2.43 -8.25 7.99
CA LYS A 138 -3.57 -9.00 7.44
C LYS A 138 -4.86 -8.70 8.20
N TYR A 139 -5.90 -8.36 7.46
CA TYR A 139 -7.27 -8.19 7.96
C TYR A 139 -8.25 -9.09 7.20
N ARG A 140 -9.28 -9.56 7.91
CA ARG A 140 -10.43 -10.20 7.27
C ARG A 140 -11.26 -9.15 6.53
N ALA A 141 -11.52 -9.36 5.24
CA ALA A 141 -12.09 -8.31 4.40
C ALA A 141 -13.60 -8.05 4.64
N SER A 142 -14.31 -8.99 5.27
CA SER A 142 -15.75 -8.90 5.52
C SER A 142 -16.10 -7.83 6.54
N ASP A 143 -15.30 -7.71 7.61
CA ASP A 143 -15.59 -6.87 8.78
C ASP A 143 -14.37 -6.11 9.31
N GLY A 144 -13.21 -6.25 8.66
CA GLY A 144 -11.98 -5.59 9.08
C GLY A 144 -11.40 -6.19 10.36
N ALA A 145 -11.73 -7.43 10.71
CA ALA A 145 -11.13 -8.07 11.87
C ALA A 145 -9.63 -8.32 11.65
N PHE A 146 -8.78 -7.80 12.54
CA PHE A 146 -7.34 -8.07 12.56
C PHE A 146 -7.06 -9.57 12.60
N GLN A 147 -6.07 -10.03 11.83
CA GLN A 147 -5.65 -11.44 11.80
C GLN A 147 -4.24 -11.59 12.38
N TRP A 148 -3.28 -10.85 11.83
CA TRP A 148 -1.89 -10.81 12.28
C TRP A 148 -1.15 -9.65 11.61
N ASP A 149 -0.02 -9.28 12.18
CA ASP A 149 1.01 -8.39 11.63
C ASP A 149 2.38 -9.09 11.61
N ARG A 150 3.28 -8.55 10.80
CA ARG A 150 4.69 -8.94 10.71
C ARG A 150 5.53 -7.69 10.51
N TYR A 151 6.69 -7.68 11.15
CA TYR A 151 7.69 -6.65 11.04
C TYR A 151 8.97 -7.29 10.50
N GLU A 152 9.60 -6.64 9.51
CA GLU A 152 10.93 -6.99 9.04
C GLU A 152 11.89 -5.83 9.31
N GLY A 153 13.05 -6.20 9.85
CA GLY A 153 14.13 -5.32 10.34
C GLY A 153 15.19 -6.19 11.03
N MET A 154 16.48 -5.86 10.90
CA MET A 154 17.53 -6.67 11.56
C MET A 154 17.36 -6.60 13.09
N THR A 155 16.92 -7.71 13.69
CA THR A 155 16.86 -7.86 15.14
C THR A 155 18.26 -7.72 15.74
N GLY A 156 18.55 -6.59 16.38
CA GLY A 156 19.71 -6.40 17.24
C GLY A 156 20.93 -5.71 16.63
N GLN A 157 20.78 -4.93 15.56
CA GLN A 157 21.82 -4.04 15.04
C GLN A 157 21.28 -2.62 14.93
N LEU A 158 22.06 -1.65 15.42
CA LEU A 158 21.68 -0.25 15.42
C LEU A 158 21.47 0.30 14.00
N GLU A 159 20.22 0.32 13.53
CA GLU A 159 19.86 1.02 12.30
C GLU A 159 19.80 2.51 12.57
N GLN A 160 20.96 3.14 12.73
CA GLN A 160 21.05 4.55 13.05
C GLN A 160 20.43 5.44 11.95
N TYR A 161 20.42 4.97 10.70
CA TYR A 161 19.89 5.71 9.55
C TYR A 161 19.43 4.78 8.40
N GLY A 162 18.17 4.93 7.97
CA GLY A 162 17.60 4.29 6.78
C GLY A 162 17.27 2.82 7.01
N GLY A 163 16.02 2.53 7.36
CA GLY A 163 15.58 1.16 7.63
C GLY A 163 14.56 0.63 6.65
N ASP A 164 13.93 -0.45 7.07
CA ASP A 164 13.15 -1.32 6.22
C ASP A 164 11.79 -0.68 5.91
N ALA A 165 11.39 -0.72 4.63
CA ALA A 165 10.11 -0.17 4.20
C ALA A 165 9.55 -0.99 3.06
N GLY A 166 8.25 -1.34 3.12
CA GLY A 166 7.54 -1.98 2.04
C GLY A 166 6.85 -0.93 1.17
N TYR A 167 7.06 -0.99 -0.14
CA TYR A 167 6.50 -0.02 -1.10
C TYR A 167 5.44 -0.60 -2.03
N SER A 168 5.54 -1.89 -2.37
CA SER A 168 4.54 -2.57 -3.20
C SER A 168 4.33 -4.00 -2.71
N ILE A 169 3.13 -4.53 -2.94
CA ILE A 169 2.72 -5.87 -2.52
C ILE A 169 1.95 -6.55 -3.65
N ALA A 170 2.31 -7.80 -3.91
CA ALA A 170 1.58 -8.68 -4.82
C ALA A 170 1.32 -10.03 -4.14
N ILE A 171 0.20 -10.66 -4.48
CA ILE A 171 -0.21 -11.94 -3.92
C ILE A 171 -0.43 -12.92 -5.07
N HIS A 172 0.09 -14.13 -4.94
CA HIS A 172 -0.08 -15.18 -5.93
C HIS A 172 -1.39 -15.94 -5.70
N ASP A 173 -2.35 -15.81 -6.61
CA ASP A 173 -3.72 -16.32 -6.46
C ASP A 173 -3.85 -17.81 -6.11
N ALA A 174 -2.95 -18.66 -6.59
CA ALA A 174 -3.06 -20.11 -6.40
C ALA A 174 -2.42 -20.61 -5.09
N THR A 175 -1.47 -19.86 -4.51
CA THR A 175 -0.74 -20.27 -3.30
C THR A 175 -0.99 -19.36 -2.12
N ASP A 176 -1.53 -18.16 -2.35
CA ASP A 176 -1.61 -17.07 -1.39
C ASP A 176 -0.22 -16.62 -0.89
N ASP A 177 0.84 -16.90 -1.66
CA ASP A 177 2.18 -16.39 -1.38
C ASP A 177 2.21 -14.88 -1.60
N ILE A 178 2.85 -14.17 -0.68
CA ILE A 178 2.90 -12.72 -0.62
C ILE A 178 4.31 -12.27 -1.01
N TYR A 179 4.41 -11.29 -1.89
CA TYR A 179 5.67 -10.72 -2.36
C TYR A 179 5.65 -9.23 -2.09
N ILE A 180 6.70 -8.71 -1.46
CA ILE A 180 6.81 -7.31 -1.11
C ILE A 180 8.13 -6.79 -1.65
N THR A 181 8.10 -5.65 -2.34
CA THR A 181 9.32 -4.92 -2.70
C THR A 181 9.44 -3.66 -1.88
N GLY A 182 10.67 -3.26 -1.64
CA GLY A 182 10.95 -2.05 -0.89
C GLY A 182 12.43 -1.79 -0.70
N THR A 183 12.75 -1.19 0.44
CA THR A 183 14.13 -0.89 0.85
C THR A 183 14.48 -1.66 2.10
N ARG A 184 15.73 -2.13 2.18
CA ARG A 184 16.30 -2.75 3.38
C ARG A 184 17.53 -1.98 3.87
N GLY A 185 17.60 -1.68 5.15
CA GLY A 185 18.77 -1.07 5.79
C GLY A 185 19.97 -2.02 5.85
N GLN A 186 21.19 -1.49 5.67
CA GLN A 186 22.43 -2.28 5.80
C GLN A 186 23.04 -2.27 7.21
N GLY A 187 22.34 -1.78 8.24
CA GLY A 187 22.86 -1.77 9.63
C GLY A 187 24.17 -0.97 9.80
N SER A 188 24.40 0.05 8.96
CA SER A 188 25.64 0.85 8.95
C SER A 188 25.39 2.27 9.46
N SER A 189 26.45 2.98 9.90
CA SER A 189 26.38 4.40 10.32
C SER A 189 26.10 5.38 9.17
N THR A 190 25.76 4.87 7.99
CA THR A 190 25.41 5.62 6.78
C THR A 190 24.03 5.19 6.32
N SER A 191 23.20 6.14 5.86
CA SER A 191 21.85 5.92 5.32
C SER A 191 21.86 5.10 4.01
N ILE A 192 22.41 3.89 4.05
CA ILE A 192 22.51 3.00 2.90
C ILE A 192 21.34 2.04 3.00
N THR A 193 20.43 2.16 2.05
CA THR A 193 19.37 1.18 1.80
C THR A 193 19.60 0.47 0.47
N ASP A 194 19.33 -0.83 0.47
CA ASP A 194 19.31 -1.67 -0.72
C ASP A 194 17.87 -1.97 -1.15
N GLY A 195 17.69 -2.23 -2.44
CA GLY A 195 16.44 -2.80 -2.93
C GLY A 195 16.23 -4.21 -2.37
N ALA A 196 15.06 -4.46 -1.80
CA ALA A 196 14.71 -5.74 -1.20
C ALA A 196 13.43 -6.31 -1.80
N LEU A 197 13.40 -7.65 -1.91
CA LEU A 197 12.23 -8.46 -2.20
C LEU A 197 12.05 -9.48 -1.08
N TRP A 198 10.94 -9.38 -0.36
CA TRP A 198 10.51 -10.36 0.63
C TRP A 198 9.45 -11.28 0.03
N LYS A 199 9.47 -12.54 0.46
CA LYS A 199 8.43 -13.53 0.16
C LYS A 199 7.92 -14.17 1.45
N PHE A 200 6.61 -14.09 1.67
CA PHE A 200 5.92 -14.72 2.78
C PHE A 200 4.90 -15.75 2.30
N ASP A 201 4.62 -16.73 3.15
CA ASP A 201 3.38 -17.51 3.03
C ASP A 201 2.17 -16.68 3.50
N LYS A 202 0.96 -17.21 3.28
CA LYS A 202 -0.30 -16.58 3.70
C LYS A 202 -0.48 -16.38 5.20
N ASN A 203 0.39 -16.98 6.02
CA ASN A 203 0.43 -16.84 7.47
C ASN A 203 1.51 -15.85 7.92
N GLY A 204 2.19 -15.19 6.99
CA GLY A 204 3.24 -14.22 7.27
C GLY A 204 4.57 -14.87 7.69
N ASN A 205 4.81 -16.14 7.32
CA ASN A 205 6.11 -16.77 7.55
C ASN A 205 7.01 -16.56 6.33
N GLU A 206 8.25 -16.15 6.54
CA GLU A 206 9.23 -16.00 5.46
C GLU A 206 9.58 -17.36 4.84
N HIS A 207 9.60 -17.45 3.51
CA HIS A 207 9.95 -18.69 2.79
C HIS A 207 11.47 -18.89 2.62
N ALA A 208 12.28 -17.88 2.94
CA ALA A 208 13.75 -17.92 3.00
C ALA A 208 14.21 -17.43 4.39
N SER A 209 15.49 -17.56 4.72
CA SER A 209 16.06 -17.03 5.98
C SER A 209 16.55 -15.58 5.85
N SER A 210 16.31 -14.95 4.70
CA SER A 210 16.66 -13.55 4.38
C SER A 210 16.03 -13.14 3.04
N PRO A 211 15.61 -11.86 2.89
CA PRO A 211 15.12 -11.33 1.62
C PRO A 211 16.21 -11.33 0.55
N ILE A 212 15.78 -11.39 -0.71
CA ILE A 212 16.69 -11.22 -1.85
C ILE A 212 17.01 -9.73 -1.95
N THR A 213 18.28 -9.37 -1.72
CA THR A 213 18.78 -8.00 -1.86
C THR A 213 19.55 -7.85 -3.16
N TRP A 214 19.35 -6.74 -3.86
CA TRP A 214 20.11 -6.39 -5.07
C TRP A 214 21.03 -5.20 -4.76
N ASN A 215 22.34 -5.42 -4.92
CA ASN A 215 23.38 -4.42 -4.72
C ASN A 215 24.10 -4.16 -6.05
N HIS A 216 24.16 -2.90 -6.49
CA HIS A 216 25.25 -2.44 -7.34
C HIS A 216 26.31 -1.77 -6.47
N ALA A 217 27.53 -2.34 -6.47
CA ALA A 217 28.64 -1.97 -5.57
C ALA A 217 29.13 -0.50 -5.63
N ASN A 218 28.45 0.39 -6.37
CA ASN A 218 28.77 1.81 -6.52
C ASN A 218 27.53 2.74 -6.62
N ASN A 219 26.32 2.30 -6.26
CA ASN A 219 25.17 3.21 -6.09
C ASN A 219 24.74 3.24 -4.62
N LEU A 220 24.50 4.43 -4.08
CA LEU A 220 24.37 4.64 -2.62
C LEU A 220 22.94 4.53 -2.10
N ASN A 221 21.94 4.29 -2.98
CA ASN A 221 20.54 4.03 -2.63
C ASN A 221 19.87 3.28 -3.80
N ASP A 222 19.49 2.02 -3.58
CA ASP A 222 18.67 1.23 -4.51
C ASP A 222 17.33 0.89 -3.83
N GLY A 223 16.24 0.77 -4.58
CA GLY A 223 14.91 0.48 -4.02
C GLY A 223 14.03 -0.31 -4.98
N GLY A 224 13.26 -1.27 -4.47
CA GLY A 224 12.22 -1.95 -5.22
C GLY A 224 10.91 -1.18 -5.11
N THR A 225 10.46 -0.53 -6.20
CA THR A 225 9.28 0.34 -6.16
C THR A 225 7.98 -0.36 -6.55
N ASP A 226 8.06 -1.52 -7.20
CA ASP A 226 6.89 -2.23 -7.68
C ASP A 226 7.14 -3.74 -7.79
N VAL A 227 6.07 -4.52 -7.59
CA VAL A 227 6.03 -5.96 -7.83
C VAL A 227 4.67 -6.31 -8.41
N VAL A 228 4.69 -7.07 -9.51
CA VAL A 228 3.50 -7.58 -10.17
C VAL A 228 3.68 -9.06 -10.39
N ILE A 229 2.64 -9.84 -10.13
CA ILE A 229 2.59 -11.26 -10.44
C ILE A 229 1.58 -11.43 -11.56
N ASP A 230 2.07 -11.72 -12.76
CA ASP A 230 1.21 -12.09 -13.87
C ASP A 230 0.80 -13.56 -13.71
N ALA A 231 -0.52 -13.81 -13.66
CA ALA A 231 -1.04 -15.16 -13.75
C ALA A 231 -0.85 -15.66 -15.20
N PHE A 232 0.15 -16.50 -15.43
CA PHE A 232 0.19 -17.31 -16.65
C PHE A 232 -0.92 -18.36 -16.55
N THR A 233 -1.98 -18.17 -17.33
CA THR A 233 -3.01 -19.19 -17.56
C THR A 233 -2.53 -20.29 -18.49
#